data_AF-A0A4Z2DL66-F1
#
_entry.id   AF-A0A4Z2DL66-F1
#
_cell.length_a   1.000
_cell.length_b   1.000
_cell.length_c   1.000
_cell.angle_alpha   90.00
_cell.angle_beta   90.00
_cell.angle_gamma   90.00
#
_symmetry.space_group_name_H-M   'P 1'
#
loop_
_entity.id
_entity.type
_entity.pdbx_description
1 polymer ?
#
loop_
_entity_poly.entity_id
_entity_poly.type
_entity_poly.pdbx_seq_one_letter_code
_entity_poly.pdbx_strand_id
1 'polypeptide(L)'
;MHFYFRGDVVIAGQKRESDTTHVLKRIKGLGNDRITFWDNCHWEIITKQVPRGHVWLEGDNASQSLDSRSYGPVPVSHLEYKVLLRVWPLKQFGRLQTPKPVTSLADKHYDPAFVKLKSKQNEEQKKQ
;
A
#
# COMPACT_ATOMS: atom_id res chain seq x y z
N MET A 1 -7.07 -14.36 -4.04
CA MET A 1 -7.37 -13.19 -3.17
C MET A 1 -6.11 -12.91 -2.35
N HIS A 2 -5.44 -11.79 -2.57
CA HIS A 2 -4.15 -11.50 -1.93
C HIS A 2 -4.35 -10.57 -0.74
N PHE A 3 -3.86 -10.99 0.43
CA PHE A 3 -3.83 -10.19 1.63
C PHE A 3 -2.55 -9.35 1.65
N TYR A 4 -2.71 -8.06 1.90
CA TYR A 4 -1.61 -7.11 2.07
C TYR A 4 -1.43 -6.79 3.54
N PHE A 5 -0.17 -6.78 3.97
CA PHE A 5 0.25 -6.52 5.33
C PHE A 5 1.23 -5.36 5.35
N ARG A 6 1.30 -4.66 6.49
CA ARG A 6 2.37 -3.69 6.72
C ARG A 6 3.72 -4.38 6.59
N GLY A 7 4.67 -3.72 5.95
CA GLY A 7 6.00 -4.24 5.66
C GLY A 7 6.11 -5.06 4.38
N ASP A 8 5.00 -5.43 3.74
CA ASP A 8 5.03 -6.05 2.41
C ASP A 8 5.73 -5.14 1.41
N VAL A 9 6.55 -5.73 0.55
CA VAL A 9 7.09 -5.05 -0.64
C VAL A 9 6.17 -5.39 -1.80
N VAL A 10 5.67 -4.36 -2.47
CA VAL A 10 4.69 -4.48 -3.54
C VAL A 10 5.14 -3.71 -4.77
N ILE A 11 4.67 -4.19 -5.92
CA ILE A 11 4.79 -3.50 -7.20
C ILE A 11 3.42 -2.90 -7.51
N ALA A 12 3.38 -1.58 -7.71
CA ALA A 12 2.19 -0.84 -8.09
C ALA A 12 2.32 -0.32 -9.51
N GLY A 13 1.25 -0.46 -10.29
CA GLY A 13 1.14 0.10 -11.63
C GLY A 13 0.81 1.59 -11.58
N GLN A 14 1.59 2.40 -12.30
CA GLN A 14 1.33 3.80 -12.56
C GLN A 14 1.00 3.95 -14.05
N LYS A 15 -0.27 4.12 -14.35
CA LYS A 15 -0.74 4.39 -15.72
C LYS A 15 -0.30 5.78 -16.15
N ARG A 16 0.47 5.85 -17.23
CA ARG A 16 0.70 7.08 -18.00
C ARG A 16 -0.04 6.96 -19.33
N GLU A 17 -0.15 8.08 -20.06
CA GLU A 17 -0.92 8.17 -21.30
C GLU A 17 -0.47 7.16 -22.37
N SER A 18 0.83 6.87 -22.45
CA SER A 18 1.41 6.00 -23.48
C SER A 18 2.00 4.69 -22.95
N ASP A 19 2.19 4.55 -21.63
CA ASP A 19 2.83 3.37 -21.03
C ASP A 19 2.41 3.16 -19.56
N THR A 20 2.46 1.92 -19.09
CA THR A 20 2.28 1.58 -17.67
C THR A 20 3.64 1.38 -17.01
N THR A 21 4.09 2.39 -16.28
CA THR A 21 5.32 2.29 -15.50
C THR A 21 5.04 1.67 -14.14
N HIS A 22 5.94 0.83 -13.63
CA HIS A 22 5.77 0.16 -12.34
C HIS A 22 6.69 0.78 -11.28
N VAL A 23 6.20 0.85 -10.04
CA VAL A 23 7.00 1.28 -8.89
C VAL A 23 7.06 0.17 -7.85
N LEU A 24 8.26 -0.08 -7.30
CA LEU A 24 8.47 -1.03 -6.20
C LEU A 24 8.62 -0.25 -4.89
N LYS A 25 7.72 -0.49 -3.94
CA LYS A 25 7.65 0.22 -2.65
C LYS A 25 7.24 -0.71 -1.52
N ARG A 26 7.39 -0.26 -0.28
CA ARG A 26 6.97 -0.98 0.92
C ARG A 26 5.67 -0.39 1.46
N ILE A 27 4.75 -1.25 1.87
CA ILE A 27 3.53 -0.86 2.58
C ILE A 27 3.91 -0.40 3.99
N LYS A 28 3.74 0.89 4.28
CA LYS A 28 3.92 1.44 5.62
C LYS A 28 2.60 1.48 6.40
N GLY A 29 1.49 1.72 5.70
CA GLY A 29 0.15 1.82 6.25
C GLY A 29 -0.92 1.19 5.35
N LEU A 30 -1.99 0.75 5.98
CA LEU A 30 -3.22 0.21 5.42
C LEU A 30 -4.39 1.15 5.73
N GLY A 31 -5.56 0.84 5.17
CA GLY A 31 -6.75 1.68 5.35
C GLY A 31 -7.11 1.93 6.82
N ASN A 32 -7.47 3.19 7.09
CA ASN A 32 -7.75 3.81 8.40
C ASN A 32 -6.53 4.12 9.27
N ASP A 33 -5.32 3.72 8.86
CA ASP A 33 -4.12 4.07 9.60
C ASP A 33 -3.84 5.56 9.58
N ARG A 34 -3.23 6.06 10.65
CA ARG A 34 -2.67 7.42 10.71
C ARG A 34 -1.16 7.31 10.55
N ILE A 35 -0.63 7.92 9.50
CA ILE A 35 0.80 7.91 9.17
C ILE A 35 1.35 9.31 9.38
N THR A 36 2.38 9.39 10.20
CA THR A 36 3.11 10.64 10.47
C THR A 36 4.43 10.59 9.70
N PHE A 37 4.71 11.63 8.93
CA PHE A 37 5.91 11.73 8.10
C PHE A 37 6.39 13.18 8.01
N TRP A 38 7.66 13.33 7.64
CA TRP A 38 8.25 14.63 7.33
C TRP A 38 7.86 15.07 5.92
N ASP A 39 7.18 16.21 5.81
CA ASP A 39 6.80 16.80 4.53
C ASP A 39 7.86 17.80 4.07
N ASN A 40 8.55 17.47 2.97
CA ASN A 40 9.56 18.36 2.39
C ASN A 40 8.95 19.61 1.73
N CYS A 41 7.66 19.61 1.39
CA CYS A 41 7.01 20.77 0.77
C CYS A 41 6.69 21.85 1.81
N HIS A 42 6.27 21.44 3.01
CA HIS A 42 5.84 22.35 4.08
C HIS A 42 6.86 22.47 5.22
N TRP A 43 7.96 21.70 5.16
CA TRP A 43 9.04 21.69 6.15
C TRP A 43 8.57 21.38 7.58
N GLU A 44 7.58 20.50 7.69
CA GLU A 44 6.92 20.15 8.96
C GLU A 44 6.57 18.66 9.04
N ILE A 45 6.25 18.21 10.25
CA ILE A 45 5.78 16.84 10.50
C ILE A 45 4.26 16.81 10.35
N ILE A 46 3.78 16.13 9.32
CA ILE A 46 2.34 16.02 9.01
C ILE A 46 1.85 14.61 9.35
N THR A 47 0.61 14.52 9.83
CA THR A 47 -0.09 13.25 9.99
C THR A 47 -1.25 13.15 9.01
N LYS A 48 -1.25 12.13 8.16
CA LYS A 48 -2.36 11.84 7.23
C LYS A 48 -3.04 10.52 7.58
N GLN A 49 -4.36 10.48 7.42
CA GLN A 49 -5.12 9.25 7.52
C GLN A 49 -5.17 8.56 6.16
N VAL A 50 -4.88 7.27 6.12
CA VAL A 50 -5.01 6.43 4.93
C VAL A 50 -6.49 6.10 4.73
N PRO A 51 -7.12 6.45 3.60
CA PRO A 51 -8.50 6.10 3.35
C PRO A 51 -8.70 4.58 3.29
N ARG A 52 -9.91 4.13 3.58
CA ARG A 52 -10.27 2.73 3.40
C ARG A 52 -10.07 2.33 1.91
N GLY A 53 -9.58 1.11 1.67
CA GLY A 53 -9.28 0.65 0.30
C GLY A 53 -7.96 1.18 -0.29
N HIS A 54 -7.20 1.93 0.50
CA HIS A 54 -5.90 2.47 0.11
C HIS A 54 -4.78 1.92 1.00
N VAL A 55 -3.57 2.06 0.52
CA VAL A 55 -2.32 1.77 1.22
C VAL A 55 -1.41 2.99 1.16
N TRP A 56 -0.54 3.13 2.17
CA TRP A 56 0.54 4.10 2.16
C TRP A 56 1.82 3.40 1.78
N LEU A 57 2.44 3.82 0.67
CA LEU A 57 3.64 3.23 0.12
C LEU A 57 4.84 4.15 0.33
N GLU A 58 5.92 3.63 0.89
CA GLU A 58 7.18 4.35 1.05
C GLU A 58 8.34 3.53 0.51
N GLY A 59 9.33 4.21 -0.08
CA GLY A 59 10.58 3.58 -0.47
C GLY A 59 11.54 3.47 0.70
N ASP A 60 12.38 2.43 0.71
CA ASP A 60 13.39 2.24 1.76
C ASP A 60 14.49 3.33 1.72
N ASN A 61 14.67 4.02 0.58
CA ASN A 61 15.53 5.20 0.46
C ASN A 61 14.70 6.50 0.52
N ALA A 62 14.41 6.93 1.74
CA ALA A 62 13.48 8.03 2.01
C ALA A 62 13.85 9.35 1.31
N SER A 63 15.14 9.64 1.10
CA SER A 63 15.62 10.92 0.53
C SER A 63 15.46 11.02 -0.98
N GLN A 64 15.40 9.89 -1.70
CA GLN A 64 15.35 9.84 -3.17
C GLN A 64 14.07 9.19 -3.70
N SER A 65 13.18 8.77 -2.81
CA SER A 65 11.97 8.05 -3.17
C SER A 65 10.81 9.02 -3.45
N LEU A 66 10.32 9.05 -4.68
CA LEU A 66 8.99 9.55 -5.00
C LEU A 66 7.96 8.49 -4.59
N ASP A 67 7.18 8.78 -3.55
CA ASP A 67 6.22 7.83 -2.96
C ASP A 67 5.00 8.53 -2.32
N SER A 68 4.25 7.83 -1.45
CA SER A 68 3.01 8.36 -0.87
C SER A 68 3.19 9.65 -0.07
N ARG A 69 4.41 9.98 0.37
CA ARG A 69 4.70 11.28 0.99
C ARG A 69 4.48 12.43 0.01
N SER A 70 4.68 12.19 -1.29
CA SER A 70 4.50 13.17 -2.36
C SER A 70 3.11 13.10 -3.01
N TYR A 71 2.66 11.91 -3.43
CA TYR A 71 1.40 11.76 -4.17
C TYR A 71 0.22 11.26 -3.32
N GLY A 72 0.45 10.92 -2.06
CA GLY A 72 -0.58 10.44 -1.14
C GLY A 72 -0.85 8.92 -1.20
N PRO A 73 -1.94 8.46 -0.55
CA PRO A 73 -2.31 7.05 -0.48
C PRO A 73 -2.65 6.45 -1.85
N VAL A 74 -2.28 5.18 -2.07
CA VAL A 74 -2.52 4.45 -3.33
C VAL A 74 -3.67 3.46 -3.17
N PRO A 75 -4.65 3.43 -4.10
CA PRO A 75 -5.70 2.41 -4.10
C PRO A 75 -5.11 1.00 -4.17
N VAL A 76 -5.66 0.05 -3.41
CA VAL A 76 -5.20 -1.35 -3.46
C VAL A 76 -5.34 -1.96 -4.86
N SER A 77 -6.28 -1.47 -5.68
CA SER A 77 -6.46 -1.91 -7.07
C SER A 77 -5.28 -1.58 -7.99
N HIS A 78 -4.40 -0.66 -7.61
CA HIS A 78 -3.15 -0.39 -8.34
C HIS A 78 -2.01 -1.31 -7.94
N LEU A 79 -2.17 -2.14 -6.90
CA LEU A 79 -1.15 -3.12 -6.52
C LEU A 79 -1.27 -4.36 -7.41
N GLU A 80 -0.21 -4.68 -8.13
CA GLU A 80 -0.21 -5.77 -9.11
C GLU A 80 0.50 -7.01 -8.57
N TYR A 81 1.66 -6.81 -7.93
CA TYR A 81 2.49 -7.92 -7.46
C TYR A 81 2.96 -7.71 -6.03
N LYS A 82 3.20 -8.81 -5.32
CA LYS A 82 3.84 -8.84 -4.00
C LYS A 82 5.17 -9.56 -4.12
N VAL A 83 6.23 -8.95 -3.58
CA VAL A 83 7.56 -9.54 -3.58
C VAL A 83 7.66 -10.54 -2.43
N LEU A 84 7.97 -11.80 -2.75
CA LEU A 84 7.97 -12.91 -1.79
C LEU A 84 9.38 -13.35 -1.39
N LEU A 85 10.35 -13.27 -2.30
CA LEU A 85 11.70 -13.81 -2.12
C LEU A 85 12.74 -12.72 -2.39
N ARG A 86 13.79 -12.72 -1.57
CA ARG A 86 15.03 -11.99 -1.83
C ARG A 86 16.06 -12.97 -2.34
N VAL A 87 16.60 -12.71 -3.53
CA VAL A 87 17.60 -13.58 -4.19
C VAL A 87 19.02 -13.22 -3.77
N TRP A 88 19.32 -11.92 -3.65
CA TRP A 88 20.65 -11.40 -3.31
C TRP A 88 20.56 -10.40 -2.13
N PRO A 89 21.58 -10.32 -1.24
CA PRO A 89 22.81 -11.12 -1.20
C PRO A 89 22.54 -12.59 -0.82
N LEU A 90 23.35 -13.53 -1.32
CA LEU A 90 23.10 -14.98 -1.13
C LEU A 90 23.02 -15.40 0.35
N LYS A 91 23.79 -14.75 1.24
CA LYS A 91 23.73 -14.96 2.70
C LYS A 91 22.35 -14.62 3.31
N GLN A 92 21.59 -13.82 2.58
CA GLN A 92 20.30 -13.27 2.93
C GLN A 92 19.18 -13.79 2.02
N PHE A 93 19.51 -14.80 1.18
CA PHE A 93 18.56 -15.50 0.33
C PHE A 93 17.43 -16.08 1.17
N GLY A 94 16.21 -15.94 0.68
CA GLY A 94 15.05 -16.57 1.30
C GLY A 94 13.81 -15.69 1.25
N ARG A 95 12.80 -16.09 2.02
CA ARG A 95 11.52 -15.39 2.07
C ARG A 95 11.71 -14.00 2.66
N LEU A 96 11.25 -12.98 1.95
CA LEU A 96 11.18 -11.62 2.47
C LEU A 96 10.31 -11.68 3.73
N GLN A 97 10.95 -11.40 4.86
CA GLN A 97 10.25 -11.37 6.14
C GLN A 97 9.23 -10.25 6.06
N THR A 98 7.98 -10.65 5.97
CA THR A 98 6.86 -9.76 6.21
C THR A 98 6.63 -9.82 7.72
N PRO A 99 6.47 -8.67 8.41
CA PRO A 99 6.08 -8.67 9.80
C PRO A 99 4.91 -9.65 9.97
N LYS A 100 5.04 -10.61 10.89
CA LYS A 100 3.91 -11.48 11.22
C LYS A 100 2.75 -10.55 11.60
N PRO A 101 1.52 -10.78 11.09
CA PRO A 101 0.38 -9.99 11.54
C PRO A 101 0.36 -10.06 13.05
N VAL A 102 0.55 -8.90 13.69
CA VAL A 102 0.44 -8.82 15.14
C VAL A 102 -0.99 -9.22 15.45
N THR A 103 -1.18 -10.10 16.41
CA THR A 103 -2.51 -10.56 16.82
C THR A 103 -3.14 -9.47 17.69
N SER A 104 -3.30 -8.26 17.15
CA SER A 104 -3.99 -7.16 17.81
C SER A 104 -5.28 -6.83 17.06
N LEU A 105 -6.33 -6.48 17.79
CA LEU A 105 -7.65 -6.12 17.22
C LEU A 105 -7.61 -4.90 16.27
N ALA A 106 -6.48 -4.18 16.23
CA ALA A 106 -6.22 -3.08 15.31
C ALA A 106 -5.75 -3.54 13.91
N ASP A 107 -5.32 -4.79 13.77
CA ASP A 107 -4.82 -5.39 12.52
C ASP A 107 -5.99 -5.91 11.65
N LYS A 108 -6.91 -5.03 11.27
CA LYS A 108 -7.95 -5.38 10.30
C LYS A 108 -7.32 -5.50 8.91
N HIS A 109 -6.95 -6.72 8.57
CA HIS A 109 -6.54 -7.15 7.23
C HIS A 109 -7.47 -6.54 6.16
N TYR A 110 -6.89 -5.98 5.11
CA TYR A 110 -7.69 -5.53 3.98
C TYR A 110 -8.30 -6.76 3.29
N ASP A 111 -9.62 -6.89 3.36
CA ASP A 111 -10.41 -7.93 2.70
C ASP A 111 -10.92 -7.41 1.33
N PRO A 112 -10.40 -7.92 0.20
CA PRO A 112 -10.87 -7.56 -1.15
C PRO A 112 -12.36 -7.80 -1.41
N ALA A 113 -13.03 -8.70 -0.68
CA ALA A 113 -14.46 -8.98 -0.88
C ALA A 113 -15.34 -7.83 -0.40
N PHE A 114 -14.87 -7.03 0.56
CA PHE A 114 -15.62 -5.89 1.08
C PHE A 114 -15.87 -4.81 0.00
N VAL A 115 -14.90 -4.60 -0.91
CA VAL A 115 -15.05 -3.61 -1.99
C VAL A 115 -16.05 -4.10 -3.05
N LYS A 116 -16.03 -5.39 -3.40
CA LYS A 116 -17.01 -5.99 -4.33
C LYS A 116 -18.43 -5.98 -3.77
N LEU A 117 -18.60 -6.17 -2.46
CA LEU A 117 -19.90 -6.09 -1.80
C LEU A 117 -20.47 -4.68 -1.84
N LYS A 118 -19.64 -3.65 -1.58
CA LYS A 118 -20.09 -2.24 -1.65
C LYS A 118 -20.33 -1.75 -3.07
N SER A 119 -19.55 -2.18 -4.06
CA SER A 119 -19.82 -1.83 -5.46
C SER A 119 -21.17 -2.38 -5.92
N LYS A 120 -21.49 -3.62 -5.56
CA LYS A 120 -22.80 -4.24 -5.83
C LYS A 120 -23.95 -3.54 -5.10
N GLN A 121 -23.79 -3.21 -3.83
CA GLN A 121 -24.81 -2.49 -3.06
C GLN A 121 -25.09 -1.09 -3.62
N ASN A 122 -24.05 -0.36 -4.05
CA ASN A 122 -24.20 0.95 -4.69
C ASN A 122 -24.81 0.87 -6.11
N GLU A 123 -24.60 -0.24 -6.82
CA GLU A 123 -25.24 -0.50 -8.12
C GLU A 123 -26.72 -0.91 -7.97
N GLU A 124 -27.06 -1.65 -6.91
CA GLU A 124 -28.44 -2.01 -6.57
C GLU A 124 -29.26 -0.80 -6.09
N GLN A 125 -28.64 0.12 -5.33
CA GLN A 125 -29.28 1.38 -4.91
C GLN A 125 -29.45 2.41 -6.03
N LYS A 126 -28.74 2.26 -7.17
CA LYS A 126 -28.93 3.10 -8.36
C LYS A 126 -29.96 2.55 -9.34
N LYS A 127 -30.47 1.34 -9.10
CA LYS A 127 -31.50 0.68 -9.92
C LYS A 127 -32.90 0.71 -9.29
N GLN A 128 -33.02 1.35 -8.12
CA GLN A 128 -34.27 1.78 -7.51
C GLN A 128 -34.37 3.30 -7.67
#